data_AF-A0A7J9KZR8-F1
#
_entry.id   AF-A0A7J9KZR8-F1
#
_cell.length_a   1.000
_cell.length_b   1.000
_cell.length_c   1.000
_cell.angle_alpha   90.00
_cell.angle_beta   90.00
_cell.angle_gamma   90.00
#
_symmetry.space_group_name_H-M   'P 1'
#
loop_
_entity.id
_entity.type
_entity.pdbx_description
1 polymer ?
#
loop_
_entity_poly.entity_id
_entity_poly.type
_entity_poly.pdbx_seq_one_letter_code
_entity_poly.pdbx_strand_id
1 'polypeptide(L)'
;MKMSLLETLLRGISFFLNFSSSENINSEPVQKYYQGAEEILKVLKPIILNAIFDSEITSDEVLSKAFEELGVSVEELLQQFERWQPLSSKAYFVLQVESLISEIRNSCLDIFRVLKSSHQHLPYELSSASLEVIYKPKLLKLKLVFCFCIYKLKKLQKFSVLINLLLL
;
A
#
# COMPACT_ATOMS: atom_id res chain seq x y z
N MET A 1 -7.44 24.03 0.68
CA MET A 1 -8.52 23.02 0.78
C MET A 1 -7.89 21.72 1.29
N LYS A 2 -7.65 21.59 2.61
CA LYS A 2 -6.97 20.42 3.21
C LYS A 2 -7.94 19.48 3.95
N MET A 3 -9.03 20.04 4.49
CA MET A 3 -10.14 19.28 5.08
C MET A 3 -10.76 18.29 4.07
N SER A 4 -10.78 18.64 2.77
CA SER A 4 -11.23 17.76 1.70
C SER A 4 -10.32 16.54 1.45
N LEU A 5 -9.02 16.65 1.73
CA LEU A 5 -8.06 15.59 1.46
C LEU A 5 -8.21 14.44 2.45
N LEU A 6 -8.23 14.76 3.74
CA LEU A 6 -8.40 13.76 4.80
C LEU A 6 -9.78 13.09 4.75
N GLU A 7 -10.83 13.85 4.44
CA GLU A 7 -12.18 13.30 4.22
C GLU A 7 -12.22 12.33 3.03
N THR A 8 -11.54 12.67 1.93
CA THR A 8 -11.46 11.81 0.74
C THR A 8 -10.68 10.53 1.05
N LEU A 9 -9.53 10.65 1.71
CA LEU A 9 -8.73 9.51 2.16
C LEU A 9 -9.53 8.60 3.11
N LEU A 10 -10.20 9.16 4.10
CA LEU A 10 -11.02 8.42 5.06
C LEU A 10 -12.17 7.67 4.36
N ARG A 11 -12.77 8.30 3.34
CA ARG A 11 -13.80 7.66 2.51
C ARG A 11 -13.22 6.50 1.70
N GLY A 12 -12.07 6.68 1.06
CA GLY A 12 -11.37 5.64 0.31
C GLY A 12 -11.01 4.44 1.20
N ILE A 13 -10.46 4.69 2.39
CA ILE A 13 -10.18 3.64 3.37
C ILE A 13 -11.47 2.93 3.80
N SER A 14 -12.53 3.67 4.10
CA SER A 14 -13.80 3.06 4.52
C SER A 14 -14.41 2.21 3.41
N PHE A 15 -14.32 2.65 2.16
CA PHE A 15 -14.73 1.88 1.00
C PHE A 15 -13.90 0.60 0.87
N PHE A 16 -12.57 0.70 0.97
CA PHE A 16 -11.67 -0.46 0.92
C PHE A 16 -12.01 -1.51 1.99
N LEU A 17 -12.23 -1.08 3.24
CA LEU A 17 -12.54 -2.00 4.36
C LEU A 17 -13.90 -2.69 4.17
N ASN A 18 -14.84 -2.05 3.48
CA ASN A 18 -16.14 -2.63 3.13
C ASN A 18 -16.08 -3.49 1.86
N PHE A 19 -14.97 -3.48 1.12
CA PHE A 19 -14.80 -4.23 -0.12
C PHE A 19 -14.72 -5.76 0.10
N SER A 20 -14.49 -6.21 1.35
CA SER A 20 -14.28 -7.60 1.78
C SER A 20 -15.38 -8.59 1.36
N SER A 21 -16.59 -8.12 1.09
CA SER A 21 -17.71 -8.96 0.67
C SER A 21 -17.72 -9.30 -0.83
N SER A 22 -16.77 -8.81 -1.63
CA SER A 22 -16.74 -9.08 -3.07
C SER A 22 -16.25 -10.51 -3.38
N GLU A 23 -16.94 -11.20 -4.29
CA GLU A 23 -16.56 -12.56 -4.72
C GLU A 23 -15.13 -12.63 -5.27
N ASN A 24 -14.64 -11.53 -5.85
CA ASN A 24 -13.30 -11.41 -6.43
C ASN A 24 -12.17 -11.58 -5.40
N ILE A 25 -12.39 -11.18 -4.15
CA ILE A 25 -11.38 -11.26 -3.07
C ILE A 25 -11.18 -12.69 -2.59
N ASN A 26 -12.15 -13.59 -2.79
CA ASN A 26 -12.12 -14.95 -2.23
C ASN A 26 -11.13 -15.89 -2.93
N SER A 27 -10.35 -15.39 -3.89
CA SER A 27 -9.37 -16.18 -4.64
C SER A 27 -7.94 -15.89 -4.17
N GLU A 28 -7.11 -16.92 -4.01
CA GLU A 28 -5.67 -16.75 -3.77
C GLU A 28 -4.95 -16.39 -5.10
N PRO A 29 -4.08 -15.35 -5.13
CA PRO A 29 -3.43 -14.70 -3.97
C PRO A 29 -4.14 -13.45 -3.42
N VAL A 30 -5.25 -13.02 -4.02
CA VAL A 30 -5.92 -11.74 -3.75
C VAL A 30 -6.39 -11.62 -2.32
N GLN A 31 -7.02 -12.67 -1.79
CA GLN A 31 -7.52 -12.71 -0.42
C GLN A 31 -6.44 -12.33 0.59
N LYS A 32 -5.27 -12.94 0.44
CA LYS A 32 -4.13 -12.74 1.34
C LYS A 32 -3.60 -11.32 1.32
N TYR A 33 -3.47 -10.73 0.13
CA TYR A 33 -3.00 -9.34 0.02
C TYR A 33 -4.06 -8.35 0.49
N TYR A 34 -5.34 -8.64 0.24
CA TYR A 34 -6.43 -7.84 0.77
C TYR A 34 -6.40 -7.81 2.30
N GLN A 35 -6.33 -8.98 2.96
CA GLN A 35 -6.23 -9.08 4.42
C GLN A 35 -5.01 -8.34 4.97
N GLY A 36 -3.85 -8.47 4.31
CA GLY A 36 -2.64 -7.76 4.73
C GLY A 36 -2.77 -6.23 4.65
N ALA A 37 -3.41 -5.72 3.60
CA ALA A 37 -3.70 -4.28 3.49
C ALA A 37 -4.78 -3.84 4.47
N GLU A 38 -5.82 -4.65 4.66
CA GLU A 38 -6.93 -4.40 5.58
C GLU A 38 -6.43 -4.21 7.02
N GLU A 39 -5.51 -5.07 7.48
CA GLU A 39 -4.88 -4.94 8.80
C GLU A 39 -4.21 -3.56 8.99
N ILE A 40 -3.48 -3.08 7.98
CA ILE A 40 -2.79 -1.79 8.02
C ILE A 40 -3.81 -0.64 8.03
N LEU A 41 -4.80 -0.69 7.14
CA LEU A 41 -5.79 0.37 7.00
C LEU A 41 -6.74 0.47 8.20
N LYS A 42 -7.01 -0.64 8.89
CA LYS A 42 -7.73 -0.66 10.17
C LYS A 42 -7.00 0.11 11.26
N VAL A 43 -5.67 -0.03 11.33
CA VAL A 43 -4.84 0.74 12.28
C VAL A 43 -4.80 2.22 11.89
N LEU A 44 -4.78 2.51 10.59
CA LEU A 44 -4.61 3.86 10.08
C LEU A 44 -5.86 4.73 10.18
N LYS A 45 -7.03 4.14 9.97
CA LYS A 45 -8.33 4.83 10.01
C LYS A 45 -8.56 5.72 11.25
N PRO A 46 -8.39 5.25 12.50
CA PRO A 46 -8.59 6.09 13.69
C PRO A 46 -7.60 7.26 13.78
N ILE A 47 -6.38 7.10 13.26
CA ILE A 47 -5.36 8.17 13.27
C ILE A 47 -5.80 9.31 12.37
N ILE A 48 -6.28 8.99 11.16
CA ILE A 48 -6.79 9.97 10.20
C ILE A 48 -8.03 10.67 10.76
N LEU A 49 -8.91 9.93 11.45
CA LEU A 49 -10.07 10.52 12.13
C LEU A 49 -9.64 11.57 13.16
N ASN A 50 -8.66 11.26 14.01
CA ASN A 50 -8.15 12.22 14.99
C ASN A 50 -7.46 13.43 14.32
N ALA A 51 -6.73 13.19 13.22
CA ALA A 51 -6.07 14.25 12.44
C ALA A 51 -7.06 15.26 11.82
N ILE A 52 -8.29 14.85 11.49
CA ILE A 52 -9.32 15.76 10.94
C ILE A 52 -9.77 16.80 11.97
N PHE A 53 -9.82 16.42 13.25
CA PHE A 53 -10.27 17.30 14.33
C PHE A 53 -9.16 18.20 14.89
N ASP A 54 -7.91 17.96 14.49
CA ASP A 54 -6.75 18.71 14.94
C ASP A 54 -6.33 19.75 13.89
N SER A 55 -6.55 21.03 14.22
CA SER A 55 -6.23 22.17 13.36
C SER A 55 -4.73 22.38 13.15
N GLU A 56 -3.89 21.91 14.08
CA GLU A 56 -2.43 22.04 13.95
C GLU A 56 -1.90 20.98 12.98
N ILE A 57 -2.39 19.73 13.08
CA ILE A 57 -2.08 18.62 12.18
C ILE A 57 -2.44 18.96 10.73
N THR A 58 -3.61 19.57 10.51
CA THR A 58 -4.04 19.96 9.16
C THR A 58 -3.22 21.12 8.58
N SER A 59 -2.48 21.87 9.39
CA SER A 59 -1.64 22.98 8.91
C SER A 59 -0.26 22.52 8.40
N ASP A 60 0.26 21.40 8.90
CA ASP A 60 1.59 20.88 8.57
C ASP A 60 1.70 20.45 7.10
N GLU A 61 2.72 20.96 6.39
CA GLU A 61 2.95 20.71 4.96
C GLU A 61 3.53 19.33 4.70
N VAL A 62 4.44 18.86 5.56
CA VAL A 62 5.07 17.54 5.46
C VAL A 62 4.03 16.46 5.67
N LEU A 63 3.16 16.67 6.66
CA LEU A 63 2.08 15.75 7.00
C LEU A 63 0.98 15.75 5.93
N SER A 64 0.62 16.92 5.40
CA SER A 64 -0.31 17.04 4.27
C SER A 64 0.17 16.27 3.06
N LYS A 65 1.47 16.34 2.73
CA LYS A 65 2.06 15.57 1.62
C LYS A 65 2.03 14.07 1.89
N ALA A 66 2.37 13.63 3.09
CA ALA A 66 2.31 12.21 3.45
C ALA A 66 0.88 11.64 3.36
N PHE A 67 -0.14 12.43 3.74
CA PHE A 67 -1.54 12.05 3.57
C PHE A 67 -1.98 12.03 2.10
N GLU A 68 -1.47 12.93 1.26
CA GLU A 68 -1.73 12.92 -0.18
C GLU A 68 -1.17 11.67 -0.84
N GLU A 69 0.09 11.37 -0.60
CA GLU A 69 0.77 10.16 -1.10
C GLU A 69 0.05 8.89 -0.66
N LEU A 70 -0.34 8.84 0.63
CA LEU A 70 -1.15 7.74 1.16
C LEU A 70 -2.49 7.61 0.44
N GLY A 71 -3.17 8.72 0.16
CA GLY A 71 -4.44 8.75 -0.58
C GLY A 71 -4.31 8.17 -1.97
N VAL A 72 -3.26 8.56 -2.70
CA VAL A 72 -2.96 8.03 -4.03
C VAL A 72 -2.72 6.52 -3.96
N SER A 73 -1.85 6.05 -3.06
CA SER A 73 -1.56 4.61 -2.97
C SER A 73 -2.77 3.78 -2.52
N VAL A 74 -3.65 4.31 -1.66
CA VAL A 74 -4.90 3.63 -1.26
C VAL A 74 -5.89 3.52 -2.42
N GLU A 75 -6.06 4.59 -3.18
CA GLU A 75 -6.93 4.61 -4.36
C GLU A 75 -6.41 3.64 -5.43
N GLU A 76 -5.10 3.68 -5.73
CA GLU A 76 -4.49 2.75 -6.68
C GLU A 76 -4.59 1.30 -6.21
N LEU A 77 -4.43 1.05 -4.91
CA LEU A 77 -4.58 -0.28 -4.33
C LEU A 77 -6.00 -0.81 -4.52
N LEU A 78 -7.01 0.02 -4.24
CA LEU A 78 -8.41 -0.31 -4.47
C LEU A 78 -8.66 -0.71 -5.93
N GLN A 79 -8.16 0.10 -6.88
CA GLN A 79 -8.29 -0.19 -8.31
C GLN A 79 -7.64 -1.52 -8.72
N GLN A 80 -6.54 -1.93 -8.08
CA GLN A 80 -5.95 -3.26 -8.36
C GLN A 80 -6.90 -4.40 -7.95
N PHE A 81 -7.60 -4.25 -6.82
CA PHE A 81 -8.57 -5.25 -6.36
C PHE A 81 -9.85 -5.25 -7.20
N GLU A 82 -10.34 -4.08 -7.62
CA GLU A 82 -11.51 -3.97 -8.50
C GLU A 82 -11.25 -4.55 -9.90
N ARG A 83 -10.05 -4.32 -10.45
CA ARG A 83 -9.65 -4.84 -11.77
C ARG A 83 -9.27 -6.32 -11.75
N TRP A 84 -9.18 -6.93 -10.57
CA TRP A 84 -8.86 -8.35 -10.49
C TRP A 84 -9.98 -9.19 -11.11
N GLN A 85 -9.58 -10.12 -11.98
CA GLN A 85 -10.45 -11.13 -12.58
C GLN A 85 -9.71 -12.47 -12.61
N PRO A 86 -10.42 -13.61 -12.67
CA PRO A 86 -9.80 -14.93 -12.64
C PRO A 86 -8.71 -15.18 -13.70
N LEU A 87 -8.81 -14.51 -14.85
CA LEU A 87 -7.86 -14.62 -15.97
C LEU A 87 -6.68 -13.64 -15.88
N SER A 88 -6.67 -12.73 -14.89
CA SER A 88 -5.58 -11.77 -14.70
C SER A 88 -4.28 -12.48 -14.31
N SER A 89 -3.16 -11.90 -14.73
CA SER A 89 -1.84 -12.39 -14.33
C SER A 89 -1.66 -12.24 -12.82
N LYS A 90 -1.66 -13.38 -12.11
CA LYS A 90 -1.37 -13.46 -10.67
C LYS A 90 -0.05 -12.81 -10.32
N ALA A 91 0.99 -13.05 -11.14
CA ALA A 91 2.30 -12.47 -10.90
C ALA A 91 2.22 -10.95 -10.95
N TYR A 92 1.67 -10.37 -12.03
CA TYR A 92 1.54 -8.92 -12.18
C TYR A 92 0.74 -8.28 -11.04
N PHE A 93 -0.40 -8.85 -10.67
CA PHE A 93 -1.20 -8.39 -9.54
C PHE A 93 -0.38 -8.33 -8.26
N VAL A 94 0.35 -9.39 -7.94
CA VAL A 94 1.18 -9.44 -6.73
C VAL A 94 2.28 -8.37 -6.76
N LEU A 95 2.91 -8.14 -7.91
CA LEU A 95 3.93 -7.09 -8.05
C LEU A 95 3.37 -5.70 -7.72
N GLN A 96 2.21 -5.37 -8.31
CA GLN A 96 1.59 -4.06 -8.12
C GLN A 96 1.13 -3.88 -6.67
N VAL A 97 0.44 -4.87 -6.12
CA VAL A 97 -0.13 -4.78 -4.76
C VAL A 97 0.96 -4.76 -3.69
N GLU A 98 2.05 -5.53 -3.84
CA GLU A 98 3.18 -5.43 -2.91
C GLU A 98 3.86 -4.06 -2.93
N SER A 99 4.02 -3.47 -4.12
CA SER A 99 4.58 -2.12 -4.26
C SER A 99 3.71 -1.10 -3.52
N LEU A 100 2.40 -1.12 -3.77
CA LEU A 100 1.43 -0.19 -3.17
C LEU A 100 1.32 -0.37 -1.65
N ILE A 101 1.32 -1.60 -1.15
CA ILE A 101 1.34 -1.86 0.29
C ILE A 101 2.64 -1.33 0.92
N SER A 102 3.77 -1.40 0.21
CA SER A 102 5.02 -0.82 0.70
C SER A 102 4.96 0.70 0.75
N GLU A 103 4.36 1.35 -0.24
CA GLU A 103 4.16 2.81 -0.26
C GLU A 103 3.26 3.26 0.88
N ILE A 104 2.10 2.60 1.06
CA ILE A 104 1.18 2.86 2.18
C ILE A 104 1.92 2.76 3.52
N ARG A 105 2.74 1.73 3.71
CA ARG A 105 3.55 1.58 4.94
C ARG A 105 4.54 2.73 5.12
N ASN A 106 5.23 3.14 4.06
CA ASN A 106 6.19 4.25 4.13
C ASN A 106 5.49 5.56 4.50
N SER A 107 4.39 5.90 3.82
CA SER A 107 3.60 7.08 4.15
C SER A 107 3.06 7.04 5.58
N CYS A 108 2.62 5.87 6.05
CA CYS A 108 2.25 5.67 7.46
C CYS A 108 3.43 6.00 8.39
N LEU A 109 4.61 5.45 8.13
CA LEU A 109 5.80 5.70 8.95
C LEU A 109 6.19 7.18 8.98
N ASP A 110 6.06 7.88 7.85
CA ASP A 110 6.31 9.31 7.77
C ASP A 110 5.30 10.11 8.60
N ILE A 111 4.00 9.77 8.52
CA ILE A 111 2.93 10.33 9.38
C ILE A 111 3.28 10.12 10.86
N PHE A 112 3.62 8.90 11.26
CA PHE A 112 3.96 8.59 12.66
C PHE A 112 5.19 9.36 13.15
N ARG A 113 6.21 9.48 12.30
CA ARG A 113 7.44 10.20 12.65
C ARG A 113 7.13 11.66 12.94
N VAL A 114 6.33 12.31 12.09
CA VAL A 114 5.93 13.71 12.27
C VAL A 114 5.10 13.87 13.54
N LEU A 115 4.04 13.07 13.71
CA LEU A 115 3.17 13.11 14.89
C LEU A 115 3.93 12.86 16.21
N LYS A 116 4.91 11.96 16.20
CA LYS A 116 5.76 11.71 17.38
C LYS A 116 6.67 12.90 17.72
N SER A 117 7.16 13.61 16.70
CA SER A 117 8.05 14.76 16.90
C SER A 117 7.32 16.01 17.39
N SER A 118 6.04 16.18 17.01
CA SER A 118 5.25 17.37 17.34
C SER A 118 4.69 17.37 18.77
N HIS A 119 4.95 16.35 19.59
CA HIS A 119 4.33 16.15 20.92
C HIS A 119 2.78 16.15 20.91
N GLN A 120 2.18 16.12 19.72
CA GLN A 120 0.74 16.01 19.55
C GLN A 120 0.31 14.62 19.99
N HIS A 121 -0.77 14.59 20.76
CA HIS A 121 -1.26 13.43 21.49
C HIS A 121 -1.51 12.27 20.51
N LEU A 122 -0.49 11.41 20.33
CA LEU A 122 -0.64 10.17 19.59
C LEU A 122 -1.80 9.41 20.24
N PRO A 123 -2.86 9.05 19.48
CA PRO A 123 -3.96 8.31 20.07
C PRO A 123 -3.40 7.06 20.75
N TYR A 124 -3.88 6.77 21.96
CA TYR A 124 -3.49 5.59 22.76
C TYR A 124 -3.58 4.27 21.96
N GLU A 125 -4.35 4.27 20.88
CA GLU A 125 -4.47 3.21 19.87
C GLU A 125 -3.17 2.92 19.08
N LEU A 126 -2.15 3.77 19.19
CA LEU A 126 -0.79 3.54 18.71
C LEU A 126 0.07 2.78 19.72
N SER A 127 -0.53 1.75 20.30
CA SER A 127 0.19 0.74 21.07
C SER A 127 1.35 0.16 20.25
N SER A 128 2.34 -0.40 20.94
CA SER A 128 3.43 -1.17 20.31
C SER A 128 2.92 -2.20 19.30
N ALA A 129 1.73 -2.79 19.54
CA ALA A 129 1.10 -3.75 18.64
C ALA A 129 0.67 -3.14 17.29
N SER A 130 0.12 -1.92 17.29
CA SER A 130 -0.27 -1.22 16.06
C SER A 130 0.95 -0.89 15.20
N LEU A 131 2.01 -0.41 15.85
CA LEU A 131 3.29 -0.18 15.19
C LEU A 131 3.91 -1.48 14.67
N GLU A 132 3.80 -2.59 15.40
CA GLU A 132 4.27 -3.90 14.91
C GLU A 132 3.60 -4.33 13.59
N VAL A 133 2.32 -4.04 13.39
CA VAL A 133 1.61 -4.34 12.12
C VAL A 133 2.21 -3.57 10.94
N ILE A 134 2.60 -2.32 11.18
CA ILE A 134 3.22 -1.44 10.17
C ILE A 134 4.70 -1.82 9.95
N TYR A 135 5.44 -2.08 11.03
CA TYR A 135 6.86 -2.43 11.01
C TYR A 135 7.16 -3.87 10.61
N LYS A 136 6.21 -4.80 10.70
CA LYS A 136 6.36 -6.15 10.18
C LYS A 136 5.95 -6.16 8.71
N PRO A 137 6.91 -6.04 7.76
CA PRO A 137 6.61 -6.48 6.43
C PRO A 137 6.33 -7.98 6.52
N LYS A 138 5.08 -8.40 6.26
CA LYS A 138 4.77 -9.77 5.85
C LYS A 138 5.37 -9.97 4.44
N LEU A 139 6.70 -9.93 4.36
CA LEU A 139 7.47 -10.14 3.15
C LEU A 139 7.43 -11.64 2.84
N LEU A 140 6.54 -12.05 1.93
CA LEU A 140 6.82 -13.26 1.16
C LEU A 140 7.89 -12.89 0.16
N LYS A 141 9.03 -13.59 0.21
CA LYS A 141 9.89 -14.16 -0.87
C LYS A 141 9.90 -13.55 -2.31
N LEU A 142 9.28 -12.41 -2.59
CA LEU A 142 9.08 -11.88 -3.92
C LEU A 142 10.25 -11.04 -4.41
N LYS A 143 11.01 -10.37 -3.52
CA LYS A 143 12.30 -9.78 -3.93
C LYS A 143 13.20 -10.81 -4.62
N LEU A 144 13.22 -12.06 -4.14
CA LEU A 144 13.95 -13.16 -4.79
C LEU A 144 13.32 -13.59 -6.11
N VAL A 145 12.00 -13.72 -6.19
CA VAL A 145 11.31 -14.09 -7.44
C VAL A 145 11.40 -12.99 -8.50
N PHE A 146 11.35 -11.72 -8.11
CA PHE A 146 11.50 -10.55 -8.98
C PHE A 146 12.95 -10.43 -9.47
N CYS A 147 13.94 -10.62 -8.59
CA CYS A 147 15.34 -10.73 -9.00
C CYS A 147 15.52 -11.90 -9.97
N PHE A 148 14.88 -13.04 -9.70
CA PHE A 148 14.95 -14.22 -10.55
C PHE A 148 14.26 -14.00 -11.90
N CYS A 149 13.10 -13.35 -11.94
CA CYS A 149 12.36 -13.04 -13.17
C CYS A 149 13.05 -11.96 -14.00
N ILE A 150 13.55 -10.88 -13.40
CA ILE A 150 14.37 -9.87 -14.08
C ILE A 150 15.66 -10.51 -14.61
N TYR A 151 16.31 -11.37 -13.82
CA TYR A 151 17.50 -12.11 -14.25
C TYR A 151 17.19 -13.04 -15.43
N LYS A 152 16.07 -13.77 -15.39
CA LYS A 152 15.64 -14.67 -16.46
C LYS A 152 15.23 -13.89 -17.72
N LEU A 153 14.54 -12.75 -17.59
CA LEU A 153 14.16 -11.86 -18.70
C LEU A 153 15.39 -11.20 -19.33
N LYS A 154 16.34 -10.69 -18.53
CA LYS A 154 17.62 -10.17 -19.03
C LYS A 154 18.44 -11.26 -19.74
N LYS A 155 18.42 -12.51 -19.24
CA LYS A 155 19.09 -13.65 -19.89
C LYS A 155 18.42 -14.01 -21.21
N LEU A 156 17.08 -14.02 -21.28
CA LEU A 156 16.32 -14.29 -22.51
C LEU A 156 16.51 -13.19 -23.57
N GLN A 157 16.54 -11.90 -23.19
CA GLN A 157 16.86 -10.81 -24.12
C GLN A 157 18.28 -10.94 -24.68
N LYS A 158 19.27 -11.32 -23.86
CA LYS A 158 20.63 -11.58 -24.36
C LYS A 158 20.68 -12.76 -25.34
N PHE A 159 19.90 -13.82 -25.11
CA PHE A 159 19.79 -14.95 -26.03
C PHE A 159 19.16 -14.55 -27.37
N SER A 160 18.12 -13.71 -27.36
CA SER A 160 17.51 -13.16 -28.57
C SER A 160 18.51 -12.36 -29.42
N VAL A 161 19.36 -11.55 -28.79
CA VAL A 161 20.41 -10.79 -29.50
C VAL A 161 21.51 -11.72 -30.04
N LEU A 162 21.89 -12.76 -29.28
CA LEU A 162 22.90 -13.74 -29.72
C LEU A 162 22.42 -14.59 -30.92
N ILE A 163 21.15 -14.99 -30.93
CA ILE A 163 20.54 -15.75 -32.03
C ILE A 163 20.49 -14.92 -33.31
N ASN A 164 20.16 -13.62 -33.21
CA ASN A 164 20.19 -12.72 -34.37
C ASN A 164 21.61 -12.43 -34.89
N LEU A 165 22.64 -12.57 -34.04
CA LEU A 165 24.04 -12.42 -34.46
C LEU A 165 24.64 -13.69 -35.09
N LEU A 166 24.09 -14.86 -34.78
CA LEU A 166 24.55 -16.17 -35.30
C LEU A 166 23.83 -16.60 -36.60
N LEU A 167 22.80 -15.86 -37.02
CA LEU A 167 22.03 -16.08 -38.25
C LEU A 167 22.40 -15.09 -39.39
N LEU A 168 23.50 -14.34 -39.23
CA LEU A 168 24.14 -13.47 -40.23
C LEU A 168 25.51 -14.05 -40.60
#